data_AF-A0A8J2YZ44-F1
#
_entry.id   AF-A0A8J2YZ44-F1
#
_cell.length_a   1.000
_cell.length_b   1.000
_cell.length_c   1.000
_cell.angle_alpha   90.00
_cell.angle_beta   90.00
_cell.angle_gamma   90.00
#
_symmetry.space_group_name_H-M   'P 1'
#
loop_
_entity.id
_entity.type
_entity.pdbx_description
1 polymer ?
#
loop_
_entity_poly.entity_id
_entity_poly.type
_entity_poly.pdbx_seq_one_letter_code
_entity_poly.pdbx_strand_id
1 'polypeptide(L)'
;MQAVTIKRNALRALLVLHLLGIAIVIGSRAADLVVYRQTSQAGFQLLALGRDLAGAIGQSLTVPSLALIIVTGISMAFLRYGRRPPIWVWIKASVTVLVLFVAPALVGPSLRAAQEWAHWSADHNQLAPQFEPSAARASLYGAIVFALFLLNISIAVWKPFLSFKFPSLGRSDPGRDRREA
;
A
#
# COMPACT_ATOMS: atom_id res chain seq x y z
N MET A 1 -27.77 21.95 9.56
CA MET A 1 -28.13 20.67 8.90
C MET A 1 -27.32 20.38 7.62
N GLN A 2 -27.20 21.32 6.68
CA GLN A 2 -26.50 21.11 5.39
C GLN A 2 -25.03 20.66 5.53
N ALA A 3 -24.26 21.29 6.44
CA ALA A 3 -22.83 20.96 6.65
C ALA A 3 -22.59 19.49 7.08
N VAL A 4 -23.50 18.89 7.84
CA VAL A 4 -23.41 17.49 8.29
C VAL A 4 -23.62 16.53 7.11
N THR A 5 -24.59 16.84 6.25
CA THR A 5 -24.89 16.07 5.04
C THR A 5 -23.73 16.14 4.05
N ILE A 6 -23.15 17.32 3.83
CA ILE A 6 -22.00 17.51 2.94
C ILE A 6 -20.80 16.69 3.43
N LYS A 7 -20.46 16.79 4.72
CA LYS A 7 -19.36 16.02 5.33
C LYS A 7 -19.57 14.51 5.16
N ARG A 8 -20.79 14.02 5.39
CA ARG A 8 -21.14 12.60 5.23
C ARG A 8 -20.99 12.13 3.78
N ASN A 9 -21.45 12.91 2.82
CA ASN A 9 -21.35 12.59 1.40
C ASN A 9 -19.88 12.59 0.93
N ALA A 10 -19.09 13.57 1.36
CA ALA A 10 -17.66 13.62 1.07
C ALA A 10 -16.91 12.38 1.60
N LEU A 11 -17.19 11.97 2.85
CA LEU A 11 -16.61 10.75 3.42
C LEU A 11 -16.99 9.49 2.64
N ARG A 12 -18.24 9.40 2.15
CA ARG A 12 -18.69 8.27 1.32
C ARG A 12 -17.96 8.24 -0.02
N ALA A 13 -17.85 9.37 -0.70
CA ALA A 13 -17.14 9.46 -1.98
C ALA A 13 -15.66 9.07 -1.82
N LEU A 14 -14.99 9.61 -0.79
CA LEU A 14 -13.60 9.24 -0.47
C LEU A 14 -13.44 7.75 -0.16
N LEU A 15 -14.40 7.16 0.58
CA LEU A 15 -14.38 5.73 0.88
C LEU A 15 -14.50 4.88 -0.40
N VAL A 16 -15.41 5.24 -1.31
CA VAL A 16 -15.58 4.53 -2.59
C VAL A 16 -14.29 4.60 -3.41
N LEU A 17 -13.69 5.79 -3.55
CA LEU A 17 -12.42 5.97 -4.27
C LEU A 17 -11.27 5.18 -3.61
N HIS A 18 -11.22 5.16 -2.27
CA HIS A 18 -10.22 4.40 -1.53
C HIS A 18 -10.35 2.89 -1.80
N LEU A 19 -11.57 2.36 -1.74
CA LEU A 19 -11.84 0.95 -2.02
C LEU A 19 -11.57 0.58 -3.47
N LEU A 20 -11.90 1.47 -4.42
CA LEU A 20 -11.57 1.30 -5.83
C LEU A 20 -10.06 1.20 -6.03
N GLY A 21 -9.28 2.11 -5.43
CA GLY A 21 -7.82 2.03 -5.47
C GLY A 21 -7.30 0.71 -4.91
N ILE A 22 -7.83 0.24 -3.77
CA ILE A 22 -7.47 -1.06 -3.19
C ILE A 22 -7.75 -2.20 -4.16
N ALA A 23 -8.94 -2.22 -4.76
CA ALA A 23 -9.33 -3.24 -5.72
C ALA A 23 -8.40 -3.27 -6.94
N ILE A 24 -8.01 -2.11 -7.47
CA ILE A 24 -7.07 -2.03 -8.60
C ILE A 24 -5.68 -2.52 -8.18
N VAL A 25 -5.17 -2.17 -7.01
CA VAL A 25 -3.87 -2.68 -6.52
C VAL A 25 -3.88 -4.21 -6.43
N ILE A 26 -4.91 -4.79 -5.81
CA ILE A 26 -5.04 -6.26 -5.70
C ILE A 26 -5.18 -6.90 -7.08
N GLY A 27 -6.04 -6.35 -7.94
CA GLY A 27 -6.25 -6.84 -9.30
C GLY A 27 -4.99 -6.76 -10.15
N SER A 28 -4.21 -5.68 -10.04
CA SER A 28 -2.94 -5.51 -10.75
C SER A 28 -1.92 -6.57 -10.35
N ARG A 29 -1.88 -6.96 -9.06
CA ARG A 29 -1.03 -8.05 -8.59
C ARG A 29 -1.49 -9.42 -9.05
N ALA A 30 -2.79 -9.67 -9.09
CA ALA A 30 -3.31 -10.90 -9.65
C ALA A 30 -3.00 -11.02 -11.16
N ALA A 31 -3.16 -9.92 -11.91
CA ALA A 31 -2.83 -9.86 -13.33
C ALA A 31 -1.33 -10.13 -13.57
N ASP A 32 -0.44 -9.50 -12.80
CA ASP A 32 1.01 -9.70 -12.86
C ASP A 32 1.39 -11.18 -12.61
N LEU A 33 0.76 -11.85 -11.64
CA LEU A 33 0.97 -13.28 -11.39
C LEU A 33 0.51 -14.16 -12.56
N VAL A 34 -0.61 -13.83 -13.19
CA VAL A 34 -1.11 -14.57 -14.37
C VAL A 34 -0.17 -14.37 -15.56
N VAL A 35 0.24 -13.12 -15.83
CA VAL A 35 1.21 -12.80 -16.88
C VAL A 35 2.52 -13.57 -16.65
N TYR A 36 3.05 -13.57 -15.43
CA TYR A 36 4.28 -14.30 -15.11
C TYR A 36 4.16 -15.81 -15.36
N ARG A 37 3.04 -16.43 -14.98
CA ARG A 37 2.81 -17.87 -15.21
C ARG A 37 2.73 -18.22 -16.69
N GLN A 38 2.10 -17.37 -17.49
CA GLN A 38 1.92 -17.62 -18.93
C GLN A 38 3.20 -17.37 -19.74
N THR A 39 4.05 -16.44 -19.28
CA THR A 39 5.23 -16.00 -20.03
C THR A 39 6.52 -16.72 -19.65
N SER A 40 6.61 -17.25 -18.42
CA SER A 40 7.83 -17.89 -17.91
C SER A 40 8.21 -19.19 -18.60
N GLN A 41 7.27 -19.87 -19.27
CA GLN A 41 7.49 -21.18 -19.90
C GLN A 41 7.41 -21.15 -21.43
N ALA A 42 7.07 -20.01 -22.04
CA ALA A 42 6.66 -19.94 -23.44
C ALA A 42 7.76 -19.47 -24.41
N GLY A 43 8.97 -19.17 -23.92
CA GLY A 43 10.14 -18.74 -24.70
C GLY A 43 10.65 -17.35 -24.32
N PHE A 44 11.88 -17.01 -24.73
CA PHE A 44 12.57 -15.79 -24.26
C PHE A 44 11.89 -14.47 -24.71
N GLN A 45 11.30 -14.45 -25.90
CA GLN A 45 10.53 -13.29 -26.39
C GLN A 45 9.26 -13.05 -25.55
N LEU A 46 8.54 -14.12 -25.22
CA LEU A 46 7.36 -14.02 -24.34
C LEU A 46 7.76 -13.67 -22.91
N LEU A 47 8.91 -14.14 -22.44
CA LEU A 47 9.48 -13.75 -21.15
C LEU A 47 9.72 -12.23 -21.09
N ALA A 48 10.37 -11.65 -22.11
CA ALA A 48 10.60 -10.21 -22.21
C ALA A 48 9.29 -9.42 -22.24
N LEU A 49 8.35 -9.82 -23.09
CA LEU A 49 7.00 -9.23 -23.14
C LEU A 49 6.30 -9.28 -21.78
N GLY A 50 6.40 -10.40 -21.06
CA GLY A 50 5.83 -10.56 -19.73
C GLY A 50 6.38 -9.55 -18.73
N ARG A 51 7.67 -9.21 -18.83
CA ARG A 51 8.31 -8.20 -17.97
C ARG A 51 7.94 -6.78 -18.36
N ASP A 52 7.76 -6.50 -19.63
CA ASP A 52 7.27 -5.20 -20.09
C ASP A 52 5.82 -4.97 -19.63
N LEU A 53 4.97 -5.99 -19.75
CA LEU A 53 3.60 -5.95 -19.23
C LEU A 53 3.57 -5.74 -17.72
N ALA A 54 4.42 -6.42 -16.96
CA ALA A 54 4.54 -6.22 -15.51
C ALA A 54 4.93 -4.77 -15.17
N GLY A 55 5.89 -4.20 -15.89
CA GLY A 55 6.29 -2.80 -15.74
C GLY A 55 5.16 -1.83 -16.08
N ALA A 56 4.46 -2.06 -17.20
CA ALA A 56 3.34 -1.26 -17.64
C ALA A 56 2.18 -1.30 -16.63
N ILE A 57 1.81 -2.48 -16.11
CA ILE A 57 0.81 -2.64 -15.06
C ILE A 57 1.22 -1.85 -13.80
N GLY A 58 2.49 -1.97 -13.40
CA GLY A 58 3.03 -1.24 -12.25
C GLY A 58 2.88 0.27 -12.40
N GLN A 59 3.28 0.83 -13.54
CA GLN A 59 3.27 2.28 -13.78
C GLN A 59 1.88 2.84 -14.04
N SER A 60 1.04 2.12 -14.80
CA SER A 60 -0.27 2.62 -15.24
C SER A 60 -1.41 2.34 -14.26
N LEU A 61 -1.30 1.27 -13.46
CA LEU A 61 -2.37 0.86 -12.54
C LEU A 61 -1.91 0.93 -11.08
N THR A 62 -0.83 0.25 -10.72
CA THR A 62 -0.45 0.07 -9.31
C THR A 62 -0.03 1.39 -8.65
N VAL A 63 0.90 2.14 -9.26
CA VAL A 63 1.38 3.42 -8.73
C VAL A 63 0.26 4.46 -8.56
N PRO A 64 -0.55 4.78 -9.59
CA PRO A 64 -1.63 5.76 -9.44
C PRO A 64 -2.70 5.29 -8.44
N SER A 65 -2.98 3.99 -8.37
CA SER A 65 -3.93 3.45 -7.38
C SER A 65 -3.40 3.57 -5.96
N LEU A 66 -2.11 3.32 -5.72
CA LEU A 66 -1.49 3.56 -4.41
C LEU A 66 -1.58 5.05 -4.04
N ALA A 67 -1.29 5.96 -4.97
CA ALA A 67 -1.44 7.40 -4.76
C ALA A 67 -2.89 7.76 -4.39
N LEU A 68 -3.88 7.21 -5.10
CA LEU A 68 -5.29 7.40 -4.81
C LEU A 68 -5.66 6.92 -3.39
N ILE A 69 -5.20 5.74 -3.00
CA ILE A 69 -5.41 5.17 -1.65
C ILE A 69 -4.83 6.09 -0.57
N ILE A 70 -3.62 6.60 -0.79
CA ILE A 70 -2.94 7.49 0.16
C ILE A 70 -3.71 8.80 0.32
N VAL A 71 -4.00 9.47 -0.79
CA VAL A 71 -4.69 10.77 -0.78
C VAL A 71 -6.07 10.65 -0.15
N THR A 72 -6.84 9.63 -0.54
CA THR A 72 -8.17 9.39 0.04
C THR A 72 -8.08 8.99 1.51
N GLY A 73 -7.09 8.19 1.90
CA GLY A 73 -6.82 7.78 3.29
C GLY A 73 -6.52 8.96 4.21
N ILE A 74 -5.60 9.84 3.80
CA ILE A 74 -5.25 11.07 4.53
C ILE A 74 -6.46 12.00 4.61
N SER A 75 -7.17 12.19 3.50
CA SER A 75 -8.36 13.05 3.44
C SER A 75 -9.45 12.56 4.40
N MET A 76 -9.73 11.25 4.42
CA MET A 76 -10.68 10.65 5.38
C MET A 76 -10.23 10.82 6.83
N ALA A 77 -8.94 10.64 7.12
CA ALA A 77 -8.41 10.81 8.47
C ALA A 77 -8.57 12.26 8.95
N PHE A 78 -8.22 13.23 8.11
CA PHE A 78 -8.35 14.66 8.40
C PHE A 78 -9.81 15.06 8.60
N LEU A 79 -10.71 14.67 7.69
CA LEU A 79 -12.14 14.97 7.81
C LEU A 79 -12.80 14.34 9.04
N ARG A 80 -12.37 13.13 9.43
CA ARG A 80 -12.97 12.39 10.54
C ARG A 80 -12.44 12.83 11.91
N TYR A 81 -11.13 13.04 12.04
CA TYR A 81 -10.46 13.22 13.33
C TYR A 81 -9.85 14.61 13.54
N GLY A 82 -9.74 15.43 12.48
CA GLY A 82 -9.12 16.75 12.55
C GLY A 82 -7.67 16.68 13.05
N ARG A 83 -7.34 17.52 14.04
CA ARG A 83 -5.96 17.68 14.56
C ARG A 83 -5.51 16.62 15.56
N ARG A 84 -6.41 15.79 16.08
CA ARG A 84 -6.09 14.78 17.12
C ARG A 84 -6.48 13.37 16.65
N PRO A 85 -5.83 12.84 15.61
CA PRO A 85 -6.09 11.49 15.16
C PRO A 85 -5.66 10.45 16.22
N PRO A 86 -6.43 9.36 16.39
CA PRO A 86 -6.09 8.27 17.30
C PRO A 86 -4.81 7.53 16.84
N ILE A 87 -4.14 6.84 17.76
CA ILE A 87 -2.82 6.22 17.54
C ILE A 87 -2.77 5.27 16.34
N TRP A 88 -3.82 4.50 16.10
CA TRP A 88 -3.87 3.55 14.97
C TRP A 88 -3.80 4.26 13.60
N VAL A 89 -4.23 5.52 13.49
CA VAL A 89 -4.07 6.32 12.27
C VAL A 89 -2.60 6.61 12.01
N TRP A 90 -1.83 6.90 13.07
CA TRP A 90 -0.39 7.10 12.96
C TRP A 90 0.33 5.82 12.58
N ILE A 91 -0.03 4.67 13.18
CA ILE A 91 0.52 3.36 12.79
C ILE A 91 0.26 3.11 11.29
N LYS A 92 -0.98 3.32 10.84
CA LYS A 92 -1.36 3.18 9.43
C LYS A 92 -0.55 4.11 8.52
N ALA A 93 -0.37 5.37 8.94
CA ALA A 93 0.43 6.34 8.21
C ALA A 93 1.91 5.90 8.11
N SER A 94 2.50 5.41 9.21
CA SER A 94 3.88 4.91 9.22
C SER A 94 4.08 3.71 8.29
N VAL A 95 3.15 2.75 8.29
CA VAL A 95 3.19 1.61 7.34
C VAL A 95 3.05 2.10 5.90
N THR A 96 2.19 3.08 5.65
CA THR A 96 2.01 3.68 4.32
C THR A 96 3.29 4.39 3.84
N VAL A 97 3.94 5.14 4.73
CA VAL A 97 5.23 5.80 4.46
C VAL A 97 6.31 4.75 4.17
N LEU A 98 6.36 3.67 4.96
CA LEU A 98 7.29 2.58 4.72
C LEU A 98 7.10 1.97 3.31
N VAL A 99 5.86 1.69 2.90
CA VAL A 99 5.55 1.22 1.55
C VAL A 99 6.03 2.21 0.48
N LEU A 100 5.80 3.50 0.69
CA LEU A 100 6.21 4.56 -0.23
C LEU A 100 7.73 4.66 -0.41
N PHE A 101 8.52 4.34 0.61
CA PHE A 101 9.98 4.31 0.49
C PHE A 101 10.48 2.99 -0.10
N VAL A 102 9.97 1.86 0.40
CA VAL A 102 10.43 0.52 0.01
C VAL A 102 10.12 0.22 -1.45
N ALA A 103 8.93 0.59 -1.93
CA ALA A 103 8.51 0.28 -3.30
C ALA A 103 9.44 0.89 -4.38
N PRO A 104 9.67 2.22 -4.43
CA PRO A 104 10.57 2.79 -5.43
C PRO A 104 12.04 2.44 -5.18
N ALA A 105 12.47 2.27 -3.92
CA ALA A 105 13.87 2.00 -3.62
C ALA A 105 14.29 0.55 -3.96
N LEU A 106 13.41 -0.43 -3.76
CA LEU A 106 13.76 -1.85 -3.92
C LEU A 106 13.03 -2.52 -5.10
N VAL A 107 11.73 -2.26 -5.28
CA VAL A 107 10.93 -2.92 -6.32
C VAL A 107 11.24 -2.34 -7.70
N GLY A 108 11.35 -1.01 -7.80
CA GLY A 108 11.65 -0.34 -9.09
C GLY A 108 12.97 -0.80 -9.74
N PRO A 109 14.10 -0.76 -9.03
CA PRO A 109 15.39 -1.22 -9.56
C PRO A 109 15.41 -2.73 -9.87
N SER A 110 14.79 -3.56 -9.03
CA SER A 110 14.76 -5.01 -9.25
C SER A 110 13.88 -5.39 -10.46
N LEU A 111 12.75 -4.71 -10.67
CA LEU A 111 11.92 -4.88 -11.86
C LEU A 111 12.69 -4.49 -13.14
N ARG A 112 13.38 -3.35 -13.12
CA ARG A 112 14.19 -2.91 -14.27
C ARG A 112 15.32 -3.89 -14.59
N ALA A 113 16.04 -4.37 -13.59
CA ALA A 113 17.05 -5.40 -13.80
C ALA A 113 16.45 -6.68 -14.39
N ALA A 114 15.29 -7.14 -13.88
CA ALA A 114 14.62 -8.31 -14.44
C ALA A 114 14.14 -8.11 -15.89
N GLN A 115 13.71 -6.89 -16.25
CA GLN A 115 13.36 -6.50 -17.63
C GLN A 115 14.59 -6.52 -18.54
N GLU A 116 15.68 -5.85 -18.14
CA GLU A 116 16.93 -5.78 -18.90
C GLU A 116 17.47 -7.17 -19.23
N TRP A 117 17.52 -8.08 -18.24
CA TRP A 117 17.99 -9.44 -18.46
C TRP A 117 17.03 -10.31 -19.27
N ALA A 118 15.72 -10.02 -19.22
CA ALA A 118 14.76 -10.70 -20.07
C ALA A 118 14.93 -10.33 -21.54
N HIS A 119 15.09 -9.03 -21.83
CA HIS A 119 15.39 -8.53 -23.18
C HIS A 119 16.71 -9.08 -23.70
N TRP A 120 17.77 -9.03 -22.90
CA TRP A 120 19.04 -9.65 -23.27
C TRP A 120 18.89 -11.13 -23.61
N SER A 121 18.10 -11.87 -22.83
CA SER A 121 17.86 -13.30 -23.07
C SER A 121 17.11 -13.55 -24.38
N ALA A 122 16.19 -12.65 -24.72
CA ALA A 122 15.43 -12.68 -25.97
C ALA A 122 16.34 -12.41 -27.18
N ASP A 123 17.25 -11.45 -27.08
CA ASP A 123 18.18 -11.06 -28.15
C ASP A 123 19.24 -12.14 -28.43
N HIS A 124 19.68 -12.84 -27.39
CA HIS A 124 20.75 -13.85 -27.49
C HIS A 124 20.23 -15.29 -27.59
N ASN A 125 18.91 -15.46 -27.56
CA ASN A 125 18.23 -16.76 -27.57
C ASN A 125 18.79 -17.75 -26.52
N GLN A 126 19.18 -17.23 -25.36
CA GLN A 126 19.72 -17.98 -24.22
C GLN A 126 19.35 -17.27 -22.93
N LEU A 127 19.15 -18.02 -21.84
CA LEU A 127 18.80 -17.42 -20.56
C LEU A 127 20.02 -16.72 -19.93
N ALA A 128 19.89 -15.41 -19.65
CA ALA A 128 20.92 -14.69 -18.91
C ALA A 128 21.08 -15.31 -17.51
N PRO A 129 22.31 -15.61 -17.04
CA PRO A 129 22.52 -16.15 -15.69
C PRO A 129 22.07 -15.17 -14.59
N GLN A 130 22.00 -13.87 -14.90
CA GLN A 130 21.51 -12.83 -14.00
C GLN A 130 19.98 -12.68 -13.99
N PHE A 131 19.26 -13.33 -14.91
CA PHE A 131 17.80 -13.20 -15.02
C PHE A 131 17.10 -13.74 -13.76
N GLU A 132 17.30 -15.01 -13.44
CA GLU A 132 16.68 -15.68 -12.29
C GLU A 132 16.89 -14.94 -10.96
N PRO A 133 18.12 -14.56 -10.56
CA PRO A 133 18.32 -13.84 -9.30
C PRO A 133 17.68 -12.45 -9.31
N SER A 134 17.58 -11.78 -10.47
CA SER A 134 16.92 -10.48 -10.59
C SER A 134 15.40 -10.61 -10.50
N ALA A 135 14.83 -11.60 -11.20
CA ALA A 135 13.41 -11.93 -11.15
C ALA A 135 12.96 -12.35 -9.74
N ALA A 136 13.78 -13.16 -9.04
CA ALA A 136 13.53 -13.57 -7.67
C ALA A 136 13.51 -12.36 -6.70
N ARG A 137 14.46 -11.42 -6.84
CA ARG A 137 14.46 -10.18 -6.04
C ARG A 137 13.24 -9.32 -6.32
N ALA A 138 12.86 -9.14 -7.59
CA ALA A 138 11.67 -8.38 -7.96
C ALA A 138 10.39 -8.99 -7.36
N SER A 139 10.28 -10.32 -7.41
CA SER A 139 9.18 -11.07 -6.81
C SER A 139 9.15 -10.90 -5.28
N LEU A 140 10.31 -11.10 -4.61
CA LEU A 140 10.42 -10.98 -3.16
C LEU A 140 10.07 -9.57 -2.66
N TYR A 141 10.70 -8.53 -3.21
CA TYR A 141 10.41 -7.16 -2.80
C TYR A 141 8.97 -6.77 -3.15
N GLY A 142 8.47 -7.23 -4.29
CA GLY A 142 7.08 -7.05 -4.67
C GLY A 142 6.11 -7.68 -3.66
N ALA A 143 6.41 -8.89 -3.19
CA ALA A 143 5.65 -9.61 -2.18
C ALA A 143 5.71 -8.93 -0.81
N ILE A 144 6.88 -8.41 -0.40
CA ILE A 144 7.03 -7.64 0.85
C ILE A 144 6.16 -6.39 0.82
N VAL A 145 6.22 -5.60 -0.26
CA VAL A 145 5.38 -4.40 -0.43
C VAL A 145 3.90 -4.77 -0.41
N PHE A 146 3.52 -5.87 -1.07
CA PHE A 146 2.14 -6.33 -1.07
C PHE A 146 1.68 -6.80 0.32
N ALA A 147 2.52 -7.49 1.08
CA ALA A 147 2.23 -7.90 2.45
C ALA A 147 2.06 -6.70 3.38
N LEU A 148 2.93 -5.69 3.26
CA LEU A 148 2.79 -4.41 4.00
C LEU A 148 1.48 -3.69 3.63
N PHE A 149 1.10 -3.73 2.37
CA PHE A 149 -0.17 -3.19 1.90
C PHE A 149 -1.37 -3.92 2.51
N LEU A 150 -1.36 -5.26 2.53
CA LEU A 150 -2.41 -6.05 3.19
C LEU A 150 -2.46 -5.79 4.70
N LEU A 151 -1.30 -5.69 5.36
CA LEU A 151 -1.22 -5.31 6.77
C LEU A 151 -1.87 -3.94 7.01
N ASN A 152 -1.66 -2.98 6.11
CA ASN A 152 -2.26 -1.65 6.18
C ASN A 152 -3.80 -1.68 6.12
N ILE A 153 -4.37 -2.66 5.40
CA ILE A 153 -5.82 -2.93 5.37
C ILE A 153 -6.25 -3.55 6.70
N SER A 154 -5.55 -4.57 7.19
CA SER A 154 -5.87 -5.26 8.44
C SER A 154 -5.89 -4.32 9.66
N ILE A 155 -4.94 -3.39 9.75
CA ILE A 155 -4.90 -2.36 10.80
C ILE A 155 -6.21 -1.54 10.83
N ALA A 156 -6.81 -1.27 9.66
CA ALA A 156 -8.07 -0.53 9.59
C ALA A 156 -9.28 -1.34 10.08
N VAL A 157 -9.23 -2.67 9.94
CA VAL A 157 -10.28 -3.60 10.39
C VAL A 157 -10.22 -3.80 11.90
N TRP A 158 -9.03 -3.91 12.50
CA TRP A 158 -8.83 -4.10 13.95
C TRP A 158 -9.04 -2.85 14.82
N LYS A 159 -9.61 -1.78 14.23
CA LYS A 159 -10.03 -0.51 14.86
C LYS A 159 -10.53 -0.58 16.32
N PRO A 160 -11.36 -1.57 16.75
CA PRO A 160 -11.95 -1.56 18.09
C PRO A 160 -10.96 -1.84 19.22
N PHE A 161 -9.96 -2.70 18.99
CA PHE A 161 -9.14 -3.28 20.07
C PHE A 161 -7.90 -2.43 20.42
N LEU A 162 -7.46 -1.55 19.52
CA LEU A 162 -6.29 -0.69 19.70
C LEU A 162 -6.64 0.69 20.30
N SER A 163 -7.91 0.92 20.65
CA SER A 163 -8.32 2.12 21.40
C SER A 163 -8.03 1.97 22.89
N PHE A 164 -6.76 1.76 23.25
CA PHE A 164 -6.33 1.87 24.65
C PHE A 164 -6.55 3.33 25.09
N LYS A 165 -7.60 3.57 25.88
CA LYS A 165 -7.72 4.78 26.66
C LYS A 165 -6.54 4.78 27.63
N PHE A 166 -5.56 5.67 27.42
CA PHE A 166 -4.62 5.99 28.48
C PHE A 166 -5.43 6.39 29.71
N PRO A 167 -5.22 5.75 30.88
CA PRO A 167 -5.80 6.24 32.12
C PRO A 167 -5.35 7.68 32.26
N SER A 168 -6.29 8.63 32.39
CA SER A 168 -5.92 9.98 32.78
C SER A 168 -5.34 9.87 34.19
N LEU A 169 -4.02 9.85 34.28
CA LEU A 169 -3.32 9.87 35.56
C LEU A 169 -3.71 11.18 36.27
N GLY A 170 -4.49 11.00 37.34
CA GLY A 170 -4.59 11.89 38.48
C GLY A 170 -4.76 13.37 38.17
N ARG A 171 -5.99 13.79 37.92
CA ARG A 171 -6.41 15.12 38.39
C ARG A 171 -6.80 14.93 39.86
N SER A 172 -5.81 14.93 40.75
CA SER A 172 -6.06 15.13 42.18
C SER A 172 -6.60 16.54 42.31
N ASP A 173 -7.90 16.64 42.57
CA ASP A 173 -8.58 17.90 42.86
C ASP A 173 -8.15 18.33 44.28
N PRO A 174 -7.27 19.33 44.46
CA PRO A 174 -6.73 19.66 45.79
C PRO A 174 -7.73 20.44 46.67
N GLY A 175 -8.99 20.56 46.24
CA GLY A 175 -9.96 21.48 46.82
C GLY A 175 -11.00 20.88 47.76
N ARG A 176 -11.02 19.56 47.99
CA ARG A 176 -12.13 18.90 48.70
C ARG A 176 -12.00 18.82 50.23
N ASP A 177 -10.83 19.11 50.79
CA ASP A 177 -10.57 18.90 52.23
C ASP A 177 -10.67 20.18 53.09
N ARG A 178 -11.19 21.31 52.57
CA ARG A 178 -11.34 22.57 53.34
C ARG A 178 -12.76 22.93 53.74
N ARG A 179 -13.68 21.97 53.86
CA ARG A 179 -15.07 22.24 54.29
C ARG A 179 -15.51 21.51 55.55
N GLU A 180 -14.60 20.82 56.23
CA GLU A 180 -14.87 20.15 57.50
C GLU A 180 -13.73 20.44 58.49
N ALA A 181 -13.66 21.68 58.95
CA ALA A 181 -12.92 22.08 60.16
C ALA A 181 -13.57 23.34 60.73
#